data_AF-A0A969DFU9-F1
#
_entry.id   AF-A0A969DFU9-F1
#
_cell.length_a   1.000
_cell.length_b   1.000
_cell.length_c   1.000
_cell.angle_alpha   90.00
_cell.angle_beta   90.00
_cell.angle_gamma   90.00
#
_symmetry.space_group_name_H-M   'P 1'
#
loop_
_entity.id
_entity.type
_entity.pdbx_description
1 polymer ?
#
loop_
_entity_poly.entity_id
_entity_poly.type
_entity_poly.pdbx_seq_one_letter_code
_entity_poly.pdbx_strand_id
1 'polypeptide(L)'
;MPLNAGEYSIVVKNIESKRKVLQEDYTAAHADSVLFDCSGAGASLTLTLPSTPSPGDFVKVVGRGLPVYVVYVNFNNEFFKSQASPGTTGIDVNMVEYEFIYRSSSIGWESIPDADLLIV
;
A
#
# COMPACT_ATOMS: atom_id res chain seq x y z
N MET A 1 -26.16 31.10 -27.65
CA MET A 1 -27.00 30.01 -28.18
C MET A 1 -27.12 28.98 -27.07
N PRO A 2 -28.32 28.56 -26.64
CA PRO A 2 -28.44 27.57 -25.59
C PRO A 2 -28.01 26.19 -26.10
N LEU A 3 -27.40 25.40 -25.23
CA LEU A 3 -26.94 24.04 -25.53
C LEU A 3 -28.14 23.09 -25.46
N ASN A 4 -28.27 22.19 -26.45
CA ASN A 4 -29.38 21.25 -26.54
C ASN A 4 -29.10 19.99 -25.67
N ALA A 5 -30.15 19.47 -25.01
CA ALA A 5 -30.10 18.41 -23.99
C ALA A 5 -29.59 17.01 -24.44
N GLY A 6 -28.95 16.90 -25.60
CA GLY A 6 -28.41 15.65 -26.15
C GLY A 6 -26.90 15.66 -26.45
N GLU A 7 -26.21 16.79 -26.24
CA GLU A 7 -24.79 16.94 -26.61
C GLU A 7 -23.81 16.55 -25.49
N TYR A 8 -24.31 16.20 -24.31
CA TYR A 8 -23.49 15.81 -23.17
C TYR A 8 -23.57 14.31 -22.95
N SER A 9 -22.52 13.59 -23.33
CA SER A 9 -22.27 12.24 -22.84
C SER A 9 -21.19 12.31 -21.77
N ILE A 10 -21.58 12.08 -20.51
CA ILE A 10 -20.60 11.72 -19.49
C ILE A 10 -20.24 10.26 -19.78
N VAL A 11 -19.17 10.07 -20.56
CA VAL A 11 -18.52 8.77 -20.61
C VAL A 11 -17.82 8.63 -19.26
N VAL A 12 -18.52 8.03 -18.29
CA VAL A 12 -17.84 7.41 -17.16
C VAL A 12 -17.06 6.26 -17.77
N LYS A 13 -15.84 6.54 -18.23
CA LYS A 13 -14.84 5.48 -18.38
C LYS A 13 -14.82 4.84 -17.00
N ASN A 14 -15.10 3.56 -16.95
CA ASN A 14 -14.91 2.81 -15.72
C ASN A 14 -13.42 2.96 -15.39
N ILE A 15 -13.08 3.98 -14.59
CA ILE A 15 -11.74 4.14 -14.02
C ILE A 15 -11.73 3.10 -12.93
N GLU A 16 -11.66 1.84 -13.33
CA GLU A 16 -11.24 0.81 -12.42
C GLU A 16 -9.80 1.16 -12.10
N SER A 17 -9.59 1.87 -10.99
CA SER A 17 -8.37 1.71 -10.22
C SER A 17 -8.31 0.23 -9.86
N LYS A 18 -7.84 -0.61 -10.80
CA LYS A 18 -7.69 -2.05 -10.65
C LYS A 18 -6.59 -2.24 -9.63
N ARG A 19 -6.95 -2.24 -8.35
CA ARG A 19 -6.06 -2.71 -7.30
C ARG A 19 -5.65 -4.12 -7.68
N LYS A 20 -4.34 -4.38 -7.66
CA LYS A 20 -3.83 -5.72 -7.90
C LYS A 20 -4.23 -6.58 -6.70
N VAL A 21 -5.09 -7.57 -6.92
CA VAL A 21 -5.49 -8.52 -5.88
C VAL A 21 -4.41 -9.58 -5.76
N LEU A 22 -3.90 -9.79 -4.55
CA LEU A 22 -2.76 -10.65 -4.25
C LEU A 22 -3.11 -11.67 -3.17
N GLN A 23 -2.63 -12.90 -3.32
CA GLN A 23 -2.75 -13.98 -2.33
C GLN A 23 -1.38 -14.58 -1.97
N GLU A 24 -0.31 -13.87 -2.31
CA GLU A 24 1.08 -14.26 -2.16
C GLU A 24 1.92 -13.00 -1.87
N ASP A 25 3.16 -13.20 -1.42
CA ASP A 25 4.11 -12.11 -1.19
C ASP A 25 4.32 -11.26 -2.45
N TYR A 26 4.56 -9.96 -2.27
CA TYR A 26 4.67 -9.04 -3.39
C TYR A 26 5.71 -7.95 -3.15
N THR A 27 6.51 -7.68 -4.18
CA THR A 27 7.41 -6.51 -4.22
C THR A 27 6.72 -5.41 -5.02
N ALA A 28 6.42 -4.30 -4.35
CA ALA A 28 5.77 -3.15 -4.95
C ALA A 28 6.73 -2.29 -5.77
N ALA A 29 6.16 -1.64 -6.79
CA ALA A 29 6.76 -0.54 -7.52
C ALA A 29 6.12 0.80 -7.13
N HIS A 30 6.71 1.90 -7.59
CA HIS A 30 6.12 3.23 -7.44
C HIS A 30 4.68 3.29 -7.96
N ALA A 31 3.80 3.93 -7.18
CA ALA A 31 2.38 4.13 -7.45
C ALA A 31 1.52 2.86 -7.49
N ASP A 32 2.05 1.72 -7.03
CA ASP A 32 1.24 0.51 -6.92
C ASP A 32 0.10 0.68 -5.91
N SER A 33 -1.06 0.14 -6.27
CA SER A 33 -2.20 -0.03 -5.37
C SER A 33 -2.58 -1.50 -5.32
N VAL A 34 -2.45 -2.10 -4.15
CA VAL A 34 -2.59 -3.53 -3.95
C VAL A 34 -3.66 -3.85 -2.91
N LEU A 35 -4.36 -4.97 -3.14
CA LEU A 35 -5.32 -5.57 -2.23
C LEU A 35 -4.82 -6.96 -1.86
N PHE A 36 -4.36 -7.16 -0.64
CA PHE A 36 -4.04 -8.50 -0.15
C PHE A 36 -5.31 -9.20 0.27
N ASP A 37 -5.62 -10.31 -0.38
CA ASP A 37 -6.73 -11.17 -0.07
C ASP A 37 -6.27 -12.38 0.76
N CYS A 38 -6.37 -12.25 2.08
CA CYS A 38 -5.96 -13.28 3.02
C CYS A 38 -7.07 -14.31 3.29
N SER A 39 -8.12 -14.39 2.45
CA SER A 39 -9.19 -15.38 2.64
C SER A 39 -8.78 -16.82 2.32
N GLY A 40 -7.78 -17.02 1.46
CA GLY A 40 -7.33 -18.34 0.99
C GLY A 40 -5.93 -18.76 1.44
N ALA A 41 -5.09 -17.82 1.92
CA ALA A 41 -3.73 -18.11 2.32
C ALA A 41 -3.69 -18.43 3.81
N GLY A 42 -3.37 -19.69 4.15
CA GLY A 42 -3.18 -20.16 5.53
C GLY A 42 -1.98 -19.54 6.28
N ALA A 43 -1.38 -18.49 5.75
CA ALA A 43 -0.15 -17.85 6.22
C ALA A 43 -0.23 -16.33 6.06
N SER A 44 0.54 -15.61 6.88
CA SER A 44 0.74 -14.17 6.73
C SER A 44 1.45 -13.84 5.42
N LEU A 45 1.06 -12.75 4.77
CA LEU A 45 1.61 -12.28 3.50
C LEU A 45 2.52 -11.07 3.73
N THR A 46 3.55 -10.90 2.92
CA THR A 46 4.49 -9.79 3.02
C THR A 46 4.45 -8.91 1.77
N LEU A 47 4.18 -7.63 1.98
CA LEU A 47 4.45 -6.56 1.02
C LEU A 47 5.87 -6.04 1.22
N THR A 48 6.72 -6.13 0.21
CA THR A 48 8.05 -5.48 0.21
C THR A 48 7.98 -4.19 -0.58
N LEU A 49 8.34 -3.07 0.05
CA LEU A 49 8.40 -1.76 -0.62
C LEU A 49 9.62 -1.66 -1.56
N PRO A 50 9.63 -0.71 -2.50
CA PRO A 50 10.76 -0.50 -3.42
C PRO A 50 12.11 -0.41 -2.69
N SER A 51 13.15 -1.05 -3.24
CA SER A 51 14.52 -1.03 -2.69
C SER A 51 15.30 0.25 -2.98
N THR A 52 14.81 1.06 -3.91
CA THR A 52 15.44 2.31 -4.37
C THR A 52 14.40 3.41 -4.54
N PRO A 53 13.65 3.75 -3.48
CA PRO A 53 12.60 4.75 -3.58
C PRO A 53 13.16 6.16 -3.78
N SER A 54 12.38 6.99 -4.46
CA SER A 54 12.62 8.43 -4.61
C SER A 54 11.64 9.23 -3.75
N PRO A 55 12.02 10.43 -3.25
CA PRO A 55 11.10 11.29 -2.51
C PRO A 55 9.79 11.52 -3.26
N GLY A 56 8.66 11.20 -2.61
CA GLY A 56 7.32 11.27 -3.19
C GLY A 56 6.82 9.96 -3.80
N ASP A 57 7.65 8.90 -3.84
CA ASP A 57 7.17 7.57 -4.15
C ASP A 57 6.11 7.13 -3.15
N PHE A 58 5.07 6.48 -3.65
CA PHE A 58 3.99 6.00 -2.81
C PHE A 58 3.54 4.59 -3.20
N VAL A 59 3.06 3.84 -2.23
CA VAL A 59 2.44 2.51 -2.39
C VAL A 59 1.18 2.47 -1.53
N LYS A 60 0.07 2.05 -2.11
CA LYS A 60 -1.20 1.88 -1.40
C LYS A 60 -1.47 0.42 -1.16
N VAL A 61 -1.78 0.07 0.07
CA VAL A 61 -2.09 -1.30 0.46
C VAL A 61 -3.35 -1.34 1.30
N VAL A 62 -4.17 -2.36 1.06
CA VAL A 62 -5.29 -2.70 1.92
C VAL A 62 -5.31 -4.21 2.12
N GLY A 63 -5.47 -4.65 3.36
CA GLY A 63 -5.74 -6.05 3.69
C GLY A 63 -7.25 -6.34 3.64
N ARG A 64 -7.63 -7.45 3.02
CA ARG A 64 -8.98 -8.03 3.03
C ARG A 64 -8.90 -9.49 3.43
N GLY A 65 -9.55 -9.88 4.52
CA GLY A 65 -9.56 -11.28 4.95
C GLY A 65 -10.00 -11.44 6.40
N LEU A 66 -9.94 -12.67 6.91
CA LEU A 66 -10.19 -12.94 8.32
C LEU A 66 -8.99 -12.45 9.16
N PRO A 67 -9.21 -11.92 10.37
CA PRO A 67 -8.14 -11.39 11.23
C PRO A 67 -7.09 -12.42 11.69
N VAL A 68 -7.25 -13.69 11.29
CA VAL A 68 -6.31 -14.78 11.57
C VAL A 68 -5.03 -14.65 10.73
N TYR A 69 -5.08 -13.92 9.61
CA TYR A 69 -3.95 -13.76 8.70
C TYR A 69 -3.54 -12.29 8.59
N VAL A 70 -2.29 -12.02 9.00
CA VAL A 70 -1.69 -10.69 9.03
C VAL A 70 -1.03 -10.39 7.69
N VAL A 71 -1.12 -9.14 7.24
CA VAL A 71 -0.31 -8.65 6.12
C VAL A 71 0.81 -7.80 6.71
N TYR A 72 2.06 -8.24 6.51
CA TYR A 72 3.26 -7.53 6.93
C TYR A 72 3.76 -6.60 5.83
N VAL A 73 4.39 -5.50 6.23
CA VAL A 73 5.11 -4.58 5.34
C VAL A 73 6.60 -4.60 5.64
N ASN A 74 7.44 -4.81 4.62
CA ASN A 74 8.89 -4.75 4.70
C ASN A 74 9.40 -3.49 3.98
N PHE A 75 10.08 -2.60 4.72
CA PHE A 75 10.63 -1.33 4.22
C PHE A 75 11.92 -1.47 3.41
N ASN A 76 12.40 -2.70 3.18
CA ASN A 76 13.51 -3.00 2.27
C ASN A 76 14.81 -2.25 2.59
N ASN A 77 15.15 -2.22 3.89
CA ASN A 77 16.30 -1.51 4.49
C ASN A 77 16.18 0.02 4.54
N GLU A 78 15.02 0.60 4.24
CA GLU A 78 14.73 2.01 4.53
C GLU A 78 14.22 2.20 5.97
N PHE A 79 14.25 3.44 6.44
CA PHE A 79 13.61 3.81 7.70
C PHE A 79 12.08 3.77 7.58
N PHE A 80 11.40 3.63 8.72
CA PHE A 80 10.01 4.03 8.87
C PHE A 80 9.96 5.20 9.85
N LYS A 81 9.42 6.35 9.44
CA LYS A 81 9.23 7.55 10.26
C LYS A 81 10.43 7.91 11.14
N SER A 82 11.64 7.92 10.58
CA SER A 82 12.90 8.25 11.26
C SER A 82 13.27 7.38 12.47
N GLN A 83 12.79 6.14 12.51
CA GLN A 83 13.16 5.21 13.58
C GLN A 83 14.64 4.84 13.58
N ALA A 84 15.16 4.50 14.77
CA ALA A 84 16.59 4.41 15.06
C ALA A 84 17.37 3.32 14.29
N SER A 85 16.72 2.45 13.52
CA SER A 85 17.41 1.46 12.71
C SER A 85 16.69 1.24 11.37
N PRO A 86 17.41 1.39 10.22
CA PRO A 86 16.92 0.89 8.95
C PRO A 86 16.85 -0.63 9.02
N GLY A 87 15.72 -1.23 8.63
CA GLY A 87 15.55 -2.68 8.75
C GLY A 87 14.12 -3.17 8.54
N THR A 88 13.94 -4.49 8.62
CA THR A 88 12.65 -5.17 8.46
C THR A 88 11.83 -5.07 9.75
N THR A 89 11.09 -3.98 9.91
CA THR A 89 10.04 -3.90 10.94
C THR A 89 8.70 -4.01 10.25
N GLY A 90 7.94 -5.05 10.60
CA GLY A 90 6.62 -5.30 10.05
C GLY A 90 5.58 -4.33 10.61
N ILE A 91 4.67 -3.89 9.75
CA ILE A 91 3.40 -3.28 10.14
C ILE A 91 2.28 -4.21 9.71
N ASP A 92 1.28 -4.42 10.56
CA ASP A 92 0.06 -5.12 10.20
C ASP A 92 -0.93 -4.16 9.53
N VAL A 93 -1.31 -4.47 8.29
CA VAL A 93 -2.26 -3.68 7.49
C VAL A 93 -3.65 -4.31 7.42
N ASN A 94 -4.02 -5.13 8.41
CA ASN A 94 -5.30 -5.82 8.49
C ASN A 94 -6.50 -4.85 8.49
N MET A 95 -7.37 -4.99 7.48
CA MET A 95 -8.65 -4.27 7.32
C MET A 95 -8.56 -2.73 7.31
N VAL A 96 -7.36 -2.17 7.15
CA VAL A 96 -7.12 -0.74 7.04
C VAL A 96 -6.35 -0.47 5.76
N GLU A 97 -6.75 0.58 5.04
CA GLU A 97 -6.00 1.07 3.89
C GLU A 97 -4.89 1.99 4.37
N TYR A 98 -3.66 1.68 3.99
CA TYR A 98 -2.49 2.49 4.24
C TYR A 98 -1.88 2.97 2.92
N GLU A 99 -1.52 4.25 2.90
CA GLU A 99 -0.65 4.84 1.89
C GLU A 99 0.73 5.05 2.50
N PHE A 100 1.71 4.29 2.01
CA PHE A 100 3.11 4.49 2.36
C PHE A 100 3.73 5.49 1.41
N ILE A 101 4.33 6.56 1.93
CA ILE A 101 4.97 7.62 1.16
C ILE A 101 6.43 7.72 1.59
N TYR A 102 7.35 7.64 0.62
CA TYR A 102 8.77 7.81 0.89
C TYR A 102 9.12 9.31 0.96
N ARG A 103 9.74 9.72 2.07
CA ARG A 103 10.14 11.12 2.32
C ARG A 103 11.57 11.41 1.89
N SER A 104 12.51 10.65 2.43
CA SER A 104 13.95 10.82 2.19
C SER A 104 14.72 9.68 2.85
N SER A 105 16.01 9.55 2.59
CA SER A 105 16.86 8.55 3.25
C SER A 105 17.08 8.80 4.74
N SER A 106 16.68 9.96 5.28
CA SER A 106 16.79 10.28 6.72
C SER A 106 15.50 10.03 7.48
N ILE A 107 14.35 10.03 6.79
CA ILE A 107 13.03 9.83 7.39
C ILE A 107 12.46 8.45 6.99
N GLY A 108 12.71 8.03 5.76
CA GLY A 108 12.22 6.80 5.15
C GLY A 108 10.76 6.90 4.74
N TRP A 109 10.04 5.80 4.91
CA TRP A 109 8.62 5.68 4.63
C TRP A 109 7.77 6.21 5.78
N GLU A 110 6.67 6.87 5.46
CA GLU A 110 5.61 7.23 6.40
C GLU A 110 4.29 6.62 5.92
N SER A 111 3.38 6.26 6.82
CA SER A 111 2.07 5.75 6.45
C SER A 111 0.96 6.77 6.71
N ILE A 112 -0.10 6.69 5.92
CA ILE A 112 -1.35 7.43 6.12
C ILE A 112 -2.52 6.43 6.01
N PRO A 113 -3.35 6.22 7.05
CA PRO A 113 -3.22 6.79 8.40
C PRO A 113 -1.91 6.33 9.06
N ASP A 114 -1.55 6.98 10.16
CA ASP A 114 -0.34 6.60 10.87
C ASP A 114 -0.48 5.16 11.38
N ALA A 115 0.52 4.34 11.09
CA ALA A 115 0.51 2.94 11.42
C ALA A 115 1.42 2.69 12.62
N ASP A 116 0.88 2.00 13.62
CA ASP A 116 1.67 1.55 14.75
C ASP A 116 2.52 0.35 14.32
N LEU A 117 3.77 0.37 14.75
CA LEU A 117 4.69 -0.72 14.47
C LEU A 117 4.39 -1.90 15.37
N LEU A 118 4.30 -3.08 14.75
CA LEU A 118 4.39 -4.32 15.47
C LEU A 118 5.86 -4.70 15.55
N ILE A 119 6.44 -4.50 16.73
CA ILE A 119 7.74 -5.10 17.04
C ILE A 119 7.46 -6.60 17.20
N VAL A 120 7.82 -7.39 16.19
CA VAL A 120 7.79 -8.87 16.22
C VAL A 120 9.17 -9.39 16.58
#